data_AF-A0A7K0A7T1-F1
#
_entry.id   AF-A0A7K0A7T1-F1
#
_cell.length_a   1.000
_cell.length_b   1.000
_cell.length_c   1.000
_cell.angle_alpha   90.00
_cell.angle_beta   90.00
_cell.angle_gamma   90.00
#
_symmetry.space_group_name_H-M   'P 1'
#
loop_
_entity.id
_entity.type
_entity.pdbx_description
1 polymer ?
#
loop_
_entity_poly.entity_id
_entity_poly.type
_entity_poly.pdbx_seq_one_letter_code
_entity_poly.pdbx_strand_id
1 'polypeptide(L)'
;MPVRDPSLEEESLSNPAEAYERFIVQNVFVPWTTDLIERARPQTGERVLDLACGTGIVTRSVAPLVGSEGKVTALDISPEMLEVARAISSPDGMTVEWQPGSGTEMPF
;
A
#
# COMPACT_ATOMS: atom_id res chain seq x y z
N MET A 1 -18.63 -23.49 -18.81
CA MET A 1 -17.68 -22.37 -18.67
C MET A 1 -18.52 -21.12 -18.51
N PRO A 2 -18.53 -20.42 -17.35
CA PRO A 2 -19.29 -19.19 -17.27
C PRO A 2 -18.66 -18.18 -18.23
N VAL A 3 -19.50 -17.54 -19.03
CA VAL A 3 -19.09 -16.49 -19.98
C VAL A 3 -18.61 -15.32 -19.14
N ARG A 4 -17.36 -14.89 -19.33
CA ARG A 4 -16.78 -13.72 -18.66
C ARG A 4 -17.47 -12.49 -19.23
N ASP A 5 -18.08 -11.67 -18.36
CA ASP A 5 -18.79 -10.45 -18.76
C ASP A 5 -17.78 -9.32 -19.02
N PRO A 6 -17.67 -8.79 -20.26
CA PRO A 6 -16.74 -7.71 -20.60
C PRO A 6 -17.05 -6.39 -19.88
N SER A 7 -18.30 -6.16 -19.46
CA SER A 7 -18.69 -4.91 -18.80
C SER A 7 -18.06 -4.75 -17.40
N LEU A 8 -17.78 -5.86 -16.72
CA LEU A 8 -17.06 -5.89 -15.44
C LEU A 8 -15.55 -5.62 -15.61
N GLU A 9 -14.99 -5.82 -16.80
CA GLU A 9 -13.59 -5.47 -17.11
C GLU A 9 -13.47 -3.97 -17.45
N GLU A 10 -14.46 -3.36 -18.11
CA GLU A 10 -14.50 -1.91 -18.38
C GLU A 10 -14.73 -1.06 -17.12
N GLU A 11 -15.62 -1.47 -16.21
CA GLU A 11 -15.82 -0.77 -14.92
C GLU A 11 -14.57 -0.82 -14.03
N SER A 12 -13.87 -1.97 -13.99
CA SER A 12 -12.61 -2.16 -13.24
C SER A 12 -11.43 -1.36 -13.80
N LEU A 13 -11.52 -0.86 -15.04
CA LEU A 13 -10.53 0.03 -15.65
C LEU A 13 -10.86 1.51 -15.44
N SER A 14 -12.05 1.85 -14.92
CA SER A 14 -12.46 3.23 -14.69
C SER A 14 -11.79 3.86 -13.46
N ASN A 15 -11.34 3.05 -12.50
CA ASN A 15 -10.55 3.48 -11.34
C ASN A 15 -9.07 3.07 -11.51
N PRO A 16 -8.17 4.00 -11.86
CA PRO A 16 -6.75 3.71 -12.06
C PRO A 16 -6.06 3.10 -10.85
N ALA A 17 -6.49 3.43 -9.62
CA ALA A 17 -5.90 2.90 -8.39
C ALA A 17 -6.23 1.41 -8.20
N GLU A 18 -7.46 1.00 -8.49
CA GLU A 18 -7.86 -0.42 -8.45
C GLU A 18 -7.20 -1.22 -9.58
N ALA A 19 -7.14 -0.65 -10.78
CA ALA A 19 -6.43 -1.28 -11.90
C ALA A 19 -4.92 -1.43 -11.58
N TYR A 20 -4.31 -0.42 -10.96
CA TYR A 20 -2.93 -0.47 -10.49
C TYR A 20 -2.70 -1.61 -9.49
N GLU A 21 -3.53 -1.72 -8.45
CA GLU A 21 -3.44 -2.82 -7.49
C GLU A 21 -3.58 -4.18 -8.18
N ARG A 22 -4.61 -4.31 -9.02
CA ARG A 22 -4.98 -5.59 -9.63
C ARG A 22 -3.96 -6.11 -10.63
N PHE A 23 -3.41 -5.23 -11.46
CA PHE A 23 -2.59 -5.63 -12.60
C PHE A 23 -1.10 -5.39 -12.39
N ILE A 24 -0.73 -4.34 -11.65
CA ILE A 24 0.68 -3.91 -11.53
C ILE A 24 1.27 -4.36 -10.20
N VAL A 25 0.61 -4.13 -9.07
CA VAL A 25 1.19 -4.40 -7.74
C VAL A 25 1.63 -5.84 -7.58
N GLN A 26 0.73 -6.79 -7.84
CA GLN A 26 1.00 -8.21 -7.64
C GLN A 26 2.11 -8.76 -8.55
N ASN A 27 2.14 -8.31 -9.81
CA ASN A 27 3.04 -8.88 -10.81
C ASN A 27 4.39 -8.17 -10.90
N VAL A 28 4.42 -6.87 -10.61
CA VAL A 28 5.62 -6.03 -10.78
C VAL A 28 6.21 -5.68 -9.42
N PHE A 29 5.42 -5.16 -8.48
CA PHE A 29 5.96 -4.55 -7.25
C PHE A 29 6.13 -5.50 -6.08
N VAL A 30 5.49 -6.67 -6.04
CA VAL A 30 5.71 -7.65 -4.97
C VAL A 30 7.18 -8.10 -4.89
N PRO A 31 7.85 -8.52 -5.99
CA PRO A 31 9.27 -8.89 -5.93
C PRO A 31 10.17 -7.75 -5.42
N TRP A 32 9.89 -6.51 -5.84
CA TRP A 32 10.63 -5.34 -5.38
C TRP A 32 10.35 -5.01 -3.91
N THR A 33 9.12 -5.19 -3.45
CA THR A 33 8.74 -5.03 -2.04
C THR A 33 9.54 -5.99 -1.17
N THR A 34 9.68 -7.25 -1.60
CA THR A 34 10.49 -8.25 -0.87
C THR A 34 11.95 -7.83 -0.78
N ASP A 35 12.60 -7.51 -1.91
CA ASP A 35 14.01 -7.07 -1.94
C ASP A 35 14.22 -5.79 -1.10
N LEU A 36 13.29 -4.82 -1.17
CA LEU A 36 13.34 -3.60 -0.38
C LEU A 36 13.33 -3.90 1.13
N ILE A 37 12.41 -4.76 1.58
CA ILE A 37 12.27 -5.11 3.00
C ILE A 37 13.49 -5.89 3.49
N GLU A 38 14.04 -6.79 2.67
CA GLU A 38 15.26 -7.53 3.02
C GLU A 38 16.49 -6.63 3.20
N ARG A 39 16.55 -5.52 2.46
CA ARG A 39 17.61 -4.51 2.57
C ARG A 39 17.38 -3.56 3.74
N ALA A 40 16.15 -3.06 3.90
CA ALA A 40 15.80 -2.09 4.93
C ALA A 40 15.77 -2.71 6.33
N ARG A 41 15.36 -3.99 6.43
CA ARG A 41 15.27 -4.77 7.67
C ARG A 41 14.58 -4.01 8.80
N PRO A 42 13.31 -3.61 8.65
CA PRO A 42 12.56 -2.96 9.72
C PRO A 42 12.51 -3.85 10.96
N GLN A 43 12.69 -3.24 12.13
CA GLN A 43 12.73 -3.92 13.42
C GLN A 43 11.45 -3.64 14.23
N THR A 44 11.14 -4.54 15.16
CA THR A 44 10.04 -4.36 16.10
C THR A 44 10.21 -3.07 16.91
N GLY A 45 9.13 -2.29 17.05
CA GLY A 45 9.12 -1.01 17.75
C GLY A 45 9.54 0.19 16.89
N GLU A 46 10.00 -0.03 15.65
CA GLU A 46 10.41 1.09 14.80
C GLU A 46 9.24 1.93 14.30
N ARG A 47 9.57 3.21 14.01
CA ARG A 47 8.69 4.14 13.32
C ARG A 47 9.16 4.26 11.88
N VAL A 48 8.32 3.85 10.94
CA VAL A 48 8.64 3.82 9.50
C VAL A 48 7.77 4.83 8.75
N LEU A 49 8.37 5.52 7.79
CA LEU A 49 7.68 6.30 6.78
C LEU A 49 7.72 5.55 5.44
N ASP A 50 6.56 5.24 4.89
CA ASP A 50 6.40 4.76 3.51
C ASP A 50 5.99 5.93 2.62
N LEU A 51 6.90 6.35 1.74
CA LEU A 51 6.77 7.54 0.91
C LEU A 51 6.29 7.17 -0.50
N ALA A 52 5.27 7.88 -1.00
CA ALA A 52 4.57 7.50 -2.23
C ALA A 52 4.06 6.05 -2.13
N CYS A 53 3.35 5.76 -1.04
CA CYS A 53 2.98 4.41 -0.65
C CYS A 53 2.00 3.73 -1.63
N GLY A 54 1.37 4.51 -2.52
CA GLY A 54 0.40 4.06 -3.49
C GLY A 54 -0.73 3.29 -2.82
N THR A 55 -1.09 2.16 -3.41
CA THR A 55 -2.09 1.26 -2.84
C THR A 55 -1.57 0.46 -1.65
N GLY A 56 -0.34 0.67 -1.16
CA GLY A 56 0.10 0.28 0.18
C GLY A 56 0.81 -1.07 0.34
N ILE A 57 1.36 -1.67 -0.73
CA ILE A 57 2.00 -3.00 -0.65
C ILE A 57 3.21 -3.03 0.31
N VAL A 58 4.06 -2.00 0.30
CA VAL A 58 5.21 -1.90 1.20
C VAL A 58 4.74 -1.68 2.64
N THR A 59 3.87 -0.68 2.86
CA THR A 59 3.23 -0.43 4.16
C THR A 59 2.66 -1.70 4.79
N ARG A 60 1.85 -2.47 4.05
CA ARG A 60 1.24 -3.73 4.54
C ARG A 60 2.25 -4.82 4.86
N SER A 61 3.40 -4.81 4.18
CA SER A 61 4.46 -5.80 4.38
C SER A 61 5.39 -5.41 5.54
N VAL A 62 5.52 -4.12 5.85
CA VAL A 62 6.33 -3.60 6.96
C VAL A 62 5.56 -3.57 8.28
N ALA A 63 4.27 -3.25 8.26
CA ALA A 63 3.46 -3.11 9.48
C ALA A 63 3.53 -4.33 10.44
N PRO A 64 3.52 -5.59 9.96
CA PRO A 64 3.68 -6.75 10.83
C PRO A 64 5.06 -6.88 11.47
N LEU A 65 6.12 -6.35 10.81
CA LEU A 65 7.50 -6.47 11.26
C LEU A 65 7.81 -5.51 12.41
N VAL A 66 7.29 -4.28 12.31
CA VAL A 66 7.43 -3.27 13.38
C VAL A 66 6.53 -3.58 14.58
N GLY A 67 5.47 -4.37 14.39
CA GLY A 67 4.61 -4.88 15.46
C GLY A 67 3.77 -3.79 16.15
N SER A 68 3.11 -4.15 17.24
CA SER A 68 2.18 -3.27 17.97
C SER A 68 2.86 -2.10 18.70
N GLU A 69 4.16 -2.24 19.00
CA GLU A 69 4.97 -1.16 19.60
C GLU A 69 5.52 -0.20 18.55
N GLY A 70 5.47 -0.58 17.28
CA GLY A 70 5.90 0.24 16.14
C GLY A 70 4.76 1.05 15.53
N LYS A 71 5.11 1.83 14.51
CA LYS A 71 4.15 2.63 13.73
C LYS A 71 4.63 2.78 12.29
N VAL A 72 3.71 2.65 11.33
CA VAL A 72 3.97 3.01 9.94
C VAL A 72 3.12 4.21 9.57
N THR A 73 3.75 5.29 9.11
CA THR A 73 3.06 6.41 8.46
C THR A 73 3.24 6.22 6.96
N ALA A 74 2.13 6.19 6.22
CA ALA A 74 2.10 5.96 4.79
C ALA A 74 1.57 7.21 4.09
N LEU A 75 2.41 7.85 3.27
CA LEU A 75 2.13 9.11 2.61
C LEU A 75 1.97 8.88 1.10
N ASP A 76 0.86 9.34 0.53
CA ASP A 76 0.68 9.43 -0.92
C ASP A 76 -0.04 10.72 -1.31
N ILE A 77 0.24 11.22 -2.52
CA ILE A 77 -0.39 12.42 -3.05
C ILE A 77 -1.79 12.14 -3.60
N SER A 78 -2.07 10.89 -4.02
CA SER A 78 -3.37 10.50 -4.57
C SER A 78 -4.30 10.00 -3.46
N PRO A 79 -5.43 10.70 -3.22
CA PRO A 79 -6.46 10.22 -2.29
C PRO A 79 -7.05 8.86 -2.71
N GLU A 80 -7.18 8.61 -4.02
CA GLU A 80 -7.74 7.36 -4.57
C GLU A 80 -6.84 6.16 -4.28
N MET A 81 -5.52 6.33 -4.37
CA MET A 81 -4.55 5.29 -3.98
C MET A 81 -4.70 4.93 -2.49
N LEU A 82 -4.84 5.93 -1.62
CA LEU A 82 -5.02 5.73 -0.19
C LEU A 82 -6.38 5.12 0.15
N GLU A 83 -7.43 5.39 -0.62
CA GLU A 83 -8.73 4.74 -0.45
C GLU A 83 -8.63 3.24 -0.70
N VAL A 84 -8.02 2.84 -1.82
CA VAL A 84 -7.72 1.43 -2.13
C VAL A 84 -6.82 0.82 -1.06
N ALA A 85 -5.78 1.54 -0.63
CA ALA A 85 -4.87 1.07 0.41
C ALA A 85 -5.59 0.78 1.72
N ARG A 86 -6.50 1.67 2.17
CA ARG A 86 -7.31 1.47 3.37
C ARG A 86 -8.28 0.29 3.22
N ALA A 87 -8.90 0.13 2.05
CA ALA A 87 -9.84 -0.97 1.81
C ALA A 87 -9.17 -2.34 1.86
N ILE A 88 -7.92 -2.45 1.38
CA ILE A 88 -7.15 -3.70 1.39
C ILE A 88 -6.49 -3.95 2.76
N SER A 89 -6.14 -2.88 3.46
CA SER A 89 -5.43 -2.97 4.72
C SER A 89 -6.41 -3.31 5.85
N SER A 90 -6.38 -4.57 6.29
CA SER A 90 -6.92 -4.99 7.59
C SER A 90 -6.16 -6.20 8.10
N PRO A 91 -5.41 -6.01 9.19
CA PRO A 91 -5.62 -6.85 10.37
C PRO A 91 -5.70 -6.02 11.65
N ASP A 92 -6.54 -6.49 12.59
CA ASP A 92 -6.64 -5.95 13.94
C ASP A 92 -5.25 -5.83 14.61
N GLY A 93 -4.96 -4.67 15.18
CA GLY A 93 -3.80 -4.45 16.06
C GLY A 93 -2.55 -3.80 15.44
N MET A 94 -2.56 -3.39 14.17
CA MET A 94 -1.43 -2.66 13.56
C MET A 94 -1.68 -1.14 13.49
N THR A 95 -0.69 -0.34 13.92
CA THR A 95 -0.76 1.13 13.88
C THR A 95 -0.25 1.66 12.55
N VAL A 96 -1.11 1.66 11.52
CA VAL A 96 -0.84 2.30 10.23
C VAL A 96 -1.61 3.62 10.13
N GLU A 97 -0.91 4.71 9.85
CA GLU A 97 -1.49 6.03 9.60
C GLU A 97 -1.38 6.37 8.10
N TRP A 98 -2.53 6.43 7.43
CA TRP A 98 -2.63 6.78 6.01
C TRP A 98 -2.85 8.28 5.83
N GLN A 99 -1.84 9.00 5.35
CA GLN A 99 -1.85 10.45 5.22
C GLN A 99 -1.83 10.89 3.75
N PRO A 100 -2.79 11.71 3.29
CA PRO A 100 -2.65 12.39 2.01
C PRO A 100 -1.62 13.52 2.10
N GLY A 101 -0.73 13.63 1.11
CA GLY A 101 0.21 14.74 1.01
C GLY A 101 1.34 14.53 0.02
N SER A 102 2.04 15.63 -0.29
CA SER A 102 3.20 15.59 -1.18
C SER A 102 4.45 15.14 -0.41
N GLY A 103 5.19 14.21 -1.01
CA GLY A 103 6.51 13.81 -0.52
C GLY A 103 7.57 14.92 -0.56
N THR A 104 7.29 16.05 -1.21
CA THR A 104 8.21 17.20 -1.25
C THR A 104 7.90 18.27 -0.22
N GLU A 105 6.79 18.14 0.53
CA GLU A 105 6.29 19.16 1.46
C GLU A 105 6.00 18.54 2.85
N MET A 106 6.81 17.55 3.22
CA MET A 106 6.52 16.69 4.36
C MET A 106 6.73 17.41 5.72
N PRO A 107 5.82 17.23 6.69
CA PRO A 107 5.84 17.94 7.98
C PRO A 107 6.66 17.25 9.08
N PHE A 108 7.56 16.31 8.74
CA PHE A 108 8.29 15.47 9.70
C PHE A 108 9.78 15.35 9.37
#